data_AF-A0A1H1B827-F1
#
_entry.id   AF-A0A1H1B827-F1
#
_cell.length_a   1.000
_cell.length_b   1.000
_cell.length_c   1.000
_cell.angle_alpha   90.00
_cell.angle_beta   90.00
_cell.angle_gamma   90.00
#
_symmetry.space_group_name_H-M   'P 1'
#
loop_
_entity.id
_entity.type
_entity.pdbx_description
1 polymer ?
#
loop_
_entity_poly.entity_id
_entity_poly.type
_entity_poly.pdbx_seq_one_letter_code
_entity_poly.pdbx_strand_id
1 'polypeptide(L)'
;MSGGAPTPIGGATPIGATTSLGAVVRDDAAQQRLDEADPWALSLVVRTERAQPPAHSDVLAAAARAVAALLLDPRVTDPDGELHEAVARWRAGRIRKIARRARGTRWERTGALPHVEARVGSAVVRVFAPHPRDAAPAELAPLQVGGLDLADPQGWAPPHVPPSALTVRTSPGVPMTTGKAAAQVGHAAQLALERLDPAAVAAWRADGLPVRVVTGTPVLPAGERVDVADGGFTEVAPGTVTASAGFEGGERP
;
A
#
# COMPACT_ATOMS: atom_id res chain seq x y z
N MET A 1 5.60 23.74 90.41
CA MET A 1 6.17 25.11 90.32
C MET A 1 6.82 25.25 88.95
N SER A 2 6.44 26.31 88.22
CA SER A 2 7.02 26.88 86.98
C SER A 2 7.36 25.93 85.82
N GLY A 3 6.87 26.09 84.59
CA GLY A 3 6.22 27.22 83.91
C GLY A 3 6.64 27.18 82.43
N GLY A 4 5.76 27.58 81.50
CA GLY A 4 6.15 27.90 80.11
C GLY A 4 5.34 27.20 79.01
N ALA A 5 4.31 27.89 78.50
CA ALA A 5 3.81 27.75 77.12
C ALA A 5 4.69 28.66 76.19
N PRO A 6 4.64 28.66 74.82
CA PRO A 6 3.40 28.54 74.03
C PRO A 6 3.46 28.03 72.55
N THR A 7 2.26 27.80 71.99
CA THR A 7 1.74 28.00 70.60
C THR A 7 2.13 27.07 69.41
N PRO A 8 1.20 26.81 68.45
CA PRO A 8 1.25 25.68 67.51
C PRO A 8 1.35 26.07 66.00
N ILE A 9 1.10 25.05 65.15
CA ILE A 9 0.61 25.03 63.74
C ILE A 9 1.66 25.17 62.62
N GLY A 10 1.72 24.17 61.74
CA GLY A 10 2.29 24.34 60.39
C GLY A 10 2.55 23.06 59.60
N GLY A 11 1.58 22.63 58.79
CA GLY A 11 1.81 22.07 57.45
C GLY A 11 2.34 20.65 57.31
N ALA A 12 1.42 19.68 57.17
CA ALA A 12 1.70 18.45 56.43
C ALA A 12 1.34 18.68 54.95
N THR A 13 2.27 18.42 54.04
CA THR A 13 2.00 18.20 52.61
C THR A 13 2.95 17.12 52.11
N PRO A 14 2.45 16.02 51.51
CA PRO A 14 3.31 14.96 51.02
C PRO A 14 3.56 15.08 49.50
N ILE A 15 4.37 14.13 49.03
CA ILE A 15 4.50 13.59 47.66
C ILE A 15 5.41 14.37 46.70
N GLY A 16 6.68 13.95 46.67
CA GLY A 16 7.58 14.19 45.54
C GLY A 16 7.12 13.37 44.33
N ALA A 17 6.88 14.06 43.22
CA ALA A 17 6.51 13.46 41.94
C ALA A 17 7.75 12.90 41.23
N THR A 18 7.74 11.60 40.97
CA THR A 18 8.60 10.96 39.97
C THR A 18 8.10 11.35 38.58
N THR A 19 8.87 12.14 37.84
CA THR A 19 8.58 12.48 36.45
C THR A 19 9.05 11.34 35.54
N SER A 20 8.11 10.50 35.06
CA SER A 20 8.38 9.54 33.98
C SER A 20 8.62 10.27 32.66
N LEU A 21 9.67 9.87 31.94
CA LEU A 21 9.94 10.28 30.56
C LEU A 21 8.70 10.01 29.68
N GLY A 22 8.23 11.07 29.01
CA GLY A 22 7.07 11.03 28.12
C GLY A 22 7.31 10.15 26.90
N ALA A 23 6.49 9.11 26.76
CA ALA A 23 6.21 8.52 25.47
C ALA A 23 5.44 9.57 24.64
N VAL A 24 5.94 9.88 23.44
CA VAL A 24 5.22 10.72 22.48
C VAL A 24 3.99 9.95 22.02
N VAL A 25 2.86 10.16 22.68
CA VAL A 25 1.55 9.77 22.18
C VAL A 25 1.28 10.64 20.96
N ARG A 26 1.36 10.05 19.77
CA ARG A 26 0.93 10.71 18.53
C ARG A 26 -0.57 11.00 18.66
N ASP A 27 -0.97 12.25 18.43
CA ASP A 27 -2.39 12.64 18.47
C ASP A 27 -3.11 12.11 17.22
N ASP A 28 -3.67 10.91 17.33
CA ASP A 28 -4.41 10.23 16.26
C ASP A 28 -5.56 11.08 15.69
N ALA A 29 -6.17 11.97 16.49
CA ALA A 29 -7.25 12.83 16.03
C ALA A 29 -6.74 14.01 15.18
N ALA A 30 -5.54 14.53 15.50
CA ALA A 30 -4.88 15.53 14.65
C ALA A 30 -4.43 14.93 13.31
N GLN A 31 -3.91 13.70 13.33
CA GLN A 31 -3.52 12.96 12.13
C GLN A 31 -4.73 12.70 11.21
N GLN A 32 -5.86 12.28 11.79
CA GLN A 32 -7.11 12.09 11.05
C GLN A 32 -7.61 13.37 10.39
N ARG A 33 -7.55 14.52 11.08
CA ARG A 33 -7.95 15.81 10.49
C ARG A 33 -7.04 16.23 9.32
N LEU A 34 -5.73 16.01 9.43
CA LEU A 34 -4.77 16.28 8.35
C LEU A 34 -5.02 15.40 7.12
N ASP A 35 -5.40 14.14 7.32
CA ASP A 35 -5.69 13.17 6.25
C ASP A 35 -6.98 13.43 5.49
N GLU A 36 -7.95 14.08 6.15
CA GLU A 36 -9.22 14.48 5.54
C GLU A 36 -9.09 15.84 4.83
N ALA A 37 -8.28 16.75 5.37
CA ALA A 37 -8.07 18.08 4.80
C ALA A 37 -7.18 18.07 3.54
N ASP A 38 -6.13 17.24 3.50
CA ASP A 38 -5.23 17.12 2.34
C ASP A 38 -4.89 15.63 2.08
N PRO A 39 -5.79 14.89 1.41
CA PRO A 39 -5.61 13.47 1.18
C PRO A 39 -4.58 13.21 0.09
N TRP A 40 -3.58 12.39 0.37
CA TRP A 40 -2.58 11.96 -0.61
C TRP A 40 -2.96 10.63 -1.27
N ALA A 41 -2.52 10.42 -2.50
CA ALA A 41 -2.77 9.19 -3.25
C ALA A 41 -1.52 8.72 -4.02
N LEU A 42 -1.34 7.40 -4.05
CA LEU A 42 -0.39 6.74 -4.93
C LEU A 42 -1.09 6.44 -6.27
N SER A 43 -0.56 6.95 -7.37
CA SER A 43 -1.12 6.68 -8.71
C SER A 43 -0.45 5.46 -9.36
N LEU A 44 -1.27 4.54 -9.86
CA LEU A 44 -0.88 3.41 -10.69
C LEU A 44 -1.43 3.64 -12.09
N VAL A 45 -0.61 3.58 -13.13
CA VAL A 45 -1.06 3.69 -14.53
C VAL A 45 -0.86 2.37 -15.23
N VAL A 46 -1.95 1.81 -15.72
CA VAL A 46 -1.97 0.58 -16.51
C VAL A 46 -1.91 0.92 -17.99
N ARG A 47 -0.99 0.30 -18.72
CA ARG A 47 -0.94 0.42 -20.18
C ARG A 47 -2.04 -0.41 -20.82
N THR A 48 -2.94 0.22 -21.56
CA THR A 48 -4.11 -0.43 -22.18
C THR A 48 -4.20 -0.11 -23.67
N GLU A 49 -3.37 -0.78 -24.49
CA GLU A 49 -3.44 -0.62 -25.95
C GLU A 49 -4.69 -1.30 -26.51
N ARG A 50 -5.33 -0.70 -27.52
CA ARG A 50 -6.60 -1.26 -28.07
C ARG A 50 -6.41 -2.59 -28.78
N ALA A 51 -5.31 -2.72 -29.53
CA ALA A 51 -5.07 -3.90 -30.34
C ALA A 51 -4.75 -5.13 -29.48
N GLN A 52 -4.16 -4.92 -28.31
CA GLN A 52 -3.67 -5.97 -27.42
C GLN A 52 -3.90 -5.51 -25.97
N PRO A 53 -5.16 -5.55 -25.47
CA PRO A 53 -5.42 -5.26 -24.07
C PRO A 53 -4.73 -6.33 -23.19
N PRO A 54 -4.13 -5.94 -22.06
CA PRO A 54 -3.50 -6.92 -21.17
C PRO A 54 -4.57 -7.75 -20.45
N ALA A 55 -4.18 -8.95 -20.02
CA ALA A 55 -4.99 -9.79 -19.16
C ALA A 55 -5.22 -9.11 -17.80
N HIS A 56 -6.41 -9.32 -17.21
CA HIS A 56 -6.78 -8.78 -15.90
C HIS A 56 -5.77 -9.19 -14.82
N SER A 57 -5.50 -10.49 -14.72
CA SER A 57 -4.64 -11.08 -13.70
C SER A 57 -3.18 -10.64 -13.84
N ASP A 58 -2.70 -10.47 -15.08
CA ASP A 58 -1.37 -9.89 -15.35
C ASP A 58 -1.26 -8.46 -14.83
N VAL A 59 -2.31 -7.64 -15.01
CA VAL A 59 -2.35 -6.26 -14.49
C VAL A 59 -2.29 -6.25 -12.97
N LEU A 60 -3.01 -7.16 -12.30
CA LEU A 60 -2.98 -7.25 -10.83
C LEU A 60 -1.60 -7.61 -10.32
N ALA A 61 -0.96 -8.62 -10.91
CA ALA A 61 0.39 -9.04 -10.54
C ALA A 61 1.42 -7.93 -10.80
N ALA A 62 1.34 -7.25 -11.94
CA ALA A 62 2.21 -6.12 -12.26
C ALA A 62 2.01 -4.94 -11.30
N ALA A 63 0.76 -4.65 -10.89
CA ALA A 63 0.46 -3.61 -9.93
C ALA A 63 1.06 -3.90 -8.55
N ALA A 64 0.87 -5.11 -8.01
CA ALA A 64 1.48 -5.53 -6.75
C ALA A 64 3.00 -5.46 -6.79
N ARG A 65 3.60 -6.00 -7.86
CA ARG A 65 5.06 -5.97 -8.07
C ARG A 65 5.59 -4.53 -8.14
N ALA A 66 4.93 -3.65 -8.87
CA ALA A 66 5.35 -2.26 -9.00
C ALA A 66 5.22 -1.48 -7.69
N VAL A 67 4.17 -1.71 -6.90
CA VAL A 67 4.05 -1.08 -5.57
C VAL A 67 5.17 -1.53 -4.65
N ALA A 68 5.45 -2.83 -4.58
CA ALA A 68 6.58 -3.34 -3.78
C ALA A 68 7.92 -2.78 -4.27
N ALA A 69 8.13 -2.74 -5.59
CA ALA A 69 9.34 -2.18 -6.19
C ALA A 69 9.54 -0.70 -5.83
N LEU A 70 8.48 0.11 -5.85
CA LEU A 70 8.56 1.53 -5.45
C LEU A 70 9.03 1.66 -4.00
N LEU A 71 8.46 0.87 -3.10
CA LEU A 71 8.74 0.95 -1.66
C LEU A 71 10.16 0.47 -1.29
N LEU A 72 10.81 -0.25 -2.20
CA LEU A 72 12.20 -0.73 -2.10
C LEU A 72 13.18 0.07 -2.96
N ASP A 73 12.68 1.06 -3.71
CA ASP A 73 13.50 1.91 -4.58
C ASP A 73 14.41 2.79 -3.71
N PRO A 74 15.72 2.88 -4.01
CA PRO A 74 16.63 3.74 -3.27
C PRO A 74 16.15 5.18 -3.14
N ARG A 75 15.44 5.71 -4.16
CA ARG A 75 14.86 7.05 -4.14
C ARG A 75 13.77 7.23 -3.10
N VAL A 76 13.21 6.14 -2.57
CA VAL A 76 12.22 6.12 -1.48
C VAL A 76 12.89 5.75 -0.15
N THR A 77 13.80 4.78 -0.15
CA THR A 77 14.39 4.25 1.10
C THR A 77 15.49 5.12 1.68
N ASP A 78 16.22 5.84 0.82
CA ASP A 78 17.22 6.82 1.24
C ASP A 78 16.50 8.07 1.79
N PRO A 79 16.82 8.56 3.00
CA PRO A 79 16.29 9.82 3.53
C PRO A 79 16.48 11.03 2.60
N ASP A 80 17.54 11.04 1.78
CA ASP A 80 17.83 12.10 0.81
C ASP A 80 17.28 11.79 -0.60
N GLY A 81 16.53 10.69 -0.76
CA GLY A 81 15.98 10.24 -2.02
C GLY A 81 14.85 11.13 -2.56
N GLU A 82 14.82 11.34 -3.88
CA GLU A 82 13.85 12.24 -4.55
C GLU A 82 12.37 11.91 -4.29
N LEU A 83 12.05 10.67 -3.89
CA LEU A 83 10.68 10.19 -3.63
C LEU A 83 10.38 10.01 -2.13
N HIS A 84 11.40 10.16 -1.26
CA HIS A 84 11.32 9.82 0.16
C HIS A 84 10.20 10.59 0.87
N GLU A 85 10.23 11.93 0.80
CA GLU A 85 9.26 12.79 1.47
C GLU A 85 7.82 12.54 0.99
N ALA A 86 7.63 12.37 -0.32
CA ALA A 86 6.33 12.12 -0.92
C ALA A 86 5.73 10.79 -0.43
N VAL A 87 6.54 9.74 -0.35
CA VAL A 87 6.11 8.43 0.17
C VAL A 87 5.87 8.49 1.68
N ALA A 88 6.74 9.18 2.44
CA ALA A 88 6.56 9.36 3.87
C ALA A 88 5.26 10.11 4.19
N ARG A 89 4.98 11.21 3.47
CA ARG A 89 3.75 12.01 3.63
C ARG A 89 2.50 11.19 3.33
N TRP A 90 2.51 10.39 2.27
CA TRP A 90 1.39 9.49 1.94
C TRP A 90 1.20 8.38 2.98
N ARG A 91 2.30 7.79 3.48
CA ARG A 91 2.26 6.74 4.51
C ARG A 91 1.84 7.25 5.88
N ALA A 92 2.06 8.52 6.17
CA ALA A 92 1.61 9.14 7.41
C ALA A 92 0.08 9.20 7.52
N GLY A 93 -0.63 9.05 6.40
CA GLY A 93 -2.08 9.17 6.35
C GLY A 93 -2.84 7.92 5.91
N ARG A 94 -4.16 8.08 5.71
CA ARG A 94 -5.02 7.03 5.12
C ARG A 94 -4.53 6.68 3.71
N ILE A 95 -4.00 5.47 3.58
CA ILE A 95 -3.42 4.93 2.36
C ILE A 95 -4.47 4.86 1.24
N ARG A 96 -4.27 5.66 0.19
CA ARG A 96 -5.09 5.64 -1.03
C ARG A 96 -4.25 5.26 -2.23
N LYS A 97 -4.80 4.41 -3.10
CA LYS A 97 -4.23 4.01 -4.38
C LYS A 97 -5.25 4.27 -5.48
N ILE A 98 -4.82 4.92 -6.56
CA ILE A 98 -5.68 5.28 -7.70
C ILE A 98 -5.12 4.61 -8.94
N ALA A 99 -5.86 3.64 -9.47
CA ALA A 99 -5.55 3.05 -10.77
C ALA A 99 -6.10 3.93 -11.90
N ARG A 100 -5.27 4.19 -12.90
CA ARG A 100 -5.56 4.94 -14.11
C ARG A 100 -5.22 4.08 -15.33
N ARG A 101 -5.82 4.38 -16.46
CA ARG A 101 -5.46 3.76 -17.75
C ARG A 101 -4.87 4.77 -18.71
N ALA A 102 -3.86 4.34 -19.48
CA ALA A 102 -3.27 5.14 -20.53
C ALA A 102 -2.86 4.28 -21.74
N ARG A 103 -2.74 4.93 -22.90
CA ARG A 103 -2.35 4.30 -24.18
C ARG A 103 -1.68 5.32 -25.09
N GLY A 104 -0.87 4.86 -26.04
CA GLY A 104 -0.18 5.70 -27.01
C GLY A 104 0.51 6.92 -26.37
N THR A 105 0.32 8.10 -26.96
CA THR A 105 0.97 9.34 -26.50
C THR A 105 0.65 9.71 -25.05
N ARG A 106 -0.54 9.38 -24.52
CA ARG A 106 -0.86 9.62 -23.11
C ARG A 106 -0.06 8.71 -22.18
N TRP A 107 0.20 7.47 -22.59
CA TRP A 107 1.08 6.56 -21.85
C TRP A 107 2.53 7.04 -21.92
N GLU A 108 3.01 7.41 -23.11
CA GLU A 108 4.38 7.90 -23.32
C GLU A 108 4.68 9.11 -22.42
N ARG A 109 3.77 10.10 -22.37
CA ARG A 109 3.91 11.29 -21.52
C ARG A 109 4.09 10.98 -20.05
N THR A 110 3.50 9.91 -19.53
CA THR A 110 3.69 9.55 -18.11
C THR A 110 5.16 9.21 -17.79
N GLY A 111 5.95 8.80 -18.79
CA GLY A 111 7.36 8.45 -18.60
C GLY A 111 8.24 9.62 -18.18
N ALA A 112 7.77 10.86 -18.33
CA ALA A 112 8.49 12.06 -17.88
C ALA A 112 8.48 12.25 -16.36
N LEU A 113 7.57 11.58 -15.64
CA LEU A 113 7.50 11.65 -14.18
C LEU A 113 8.38 10.58 -13.53
N PRO A 114 8.95 10.82 -12.35
CA PRO A 114 9.60 9.78 -11.56
C PRO A 114 8.62 8.63 -11.26
N HIS A 115 9.02 7.42 -11.64
CA HIS A 115 8.20 6.22 -11.47
C HIS A 115 9.07 4.95 -11.36
N VAL A 116 8.40 3.86 -10.99
CA VAL A 116 8.86 2.49 -11.25
C VAL A 116 7.92 1.84 -12.26
N GLU A 117 8.44 0.95 -13.10
CA GLU A 117 7.67 0.17 -14.07
C GLU A 117 7.83 -1.32 -13.78
N ALA A 118 6.73 -2.06 -13.70
CA ALA A 118 6.75 -3.52 -13.64
C ALA A 118 6.05 -4.13 -14.84
N ARG A 119 6.59 -5.27 -15.30
CA ARG A 119 6.02 -6.10 -16.35
C ARG A 119 5.72 -7.48 -15.81
N VAL A 120 4.53 -7.99 -16.08
CA VAL A 120 4.11 -9.37 -15.79
C VAL A 120 3.23 -9.81 -16.94
N GLY A 121 3.59 -10.92 -17.59
CA GLY A 121 2.88 -11.43 -18.77
C GLY A 121 2.66 -10.33 -19.82
N SER A 122 1.39 -10.07 -20.13
CA SER A 122 0.94 -9.06 -21.10
C SER A 122 0.86 -7.63 -20.54
N ALA A 123 0.96 -7.46 -19.22
CA ALA A 123 0.72 -6.18 -18.56
C ALA A 123 2.00 -5.38 -18.30
N VAL A 124 1.87 -4.06 -18.41
CA VAL A 124 2.85 -3.07 -17.96
C VAL A 124 2.14 -2.05 -17.08
N VAL A 125 2.65 -1.87 -15.85
CA VAL A 125 2.11 -0.93 -14.88
C VAL A 125 3.21 -0.01 -14.38
N ARG A 126 2.94 1.30 -14.36
CA ARG A 126 3.80 2.30 -13.72
C ARG A 126 3.21 2.76 -12.41
N VAL A 127 4.05 2.92 -11.40
CA VAL A 127 3.67 3.49 -10.10
C VAL A 127 4.52 4.74 -9.88
N PHE A 128 3.82 5.84 -9.61
CA PHE A 128 4.41 7.17 -9.50
C PHE A 128 4.58 7.57 -8.04
N ALA A 129 5.41 8.58 -7.78
CA ALA A 129 5.45 9.24 -6.48
C ALA A 129 4.04 9.61 -6.02
N PRO A 130 3.70 9.40 -4.73
CA PRO A 130 2.45 9.92 -4.19
C PRO A 130 2.35 11.43 -4.35
N HIS A 131 1.13 11.91 -4.51
CA HIS A 131 0.83 13.34 -4.66
C HIS A 131 -0.50 13.66 -3.96
N PRO A 132 -0.79 14.95 -3.69
CA PRO A 132 -2.12 15.34 -3.22
C PRO A 132 -3.19 14.86 -4.21
N ARG A 133 -4.27 14.24 -3.70
CA ARG A 133 -5.33 13.60 -4.50
C ARG A 133 -5.90 14.55 -5.54
N ASP A 134 -6.14 15.79 -5.12
CA ASP A 134 -6.81 16.82 -5.91
C ASP A 134 -5.83 17.70 -6.70
N ALA A 135 -4.52 17.45 -6.58
CA ALA A 135 -3.47 18.14 -7.33
C ALA A 135 -2.55 17.11 -8.03
N ALA A 136 -3.15 16.21 -8.83
CA ALA A 136 -2.40 15.26 -9.62
C ALA A 136 -1.50 15.97 -10.67
N PRO A 137 -0.27 15.47 -10.94
CA PRO A 137 0.58 15.98 -12.01
C PRO A 137 -0.12 16.05 -13.37
N ALA A 138 0.28 16.99 -14.22
CA ALA A 138 -0.38 17.29 -15.51
C ALA A 138 -0.40 16.09 -16.48
N GLU A 139 0.55 15.16 -16.35
CA GLU A 139 0.65 13.92 -17.13
C GLU A 139 -0.34 12.85 -16.62
N LEU A 140 -0.73 12.90 -15.35
CA LEU A 140 -1.62 11.92 -14.71
C LEU A 140 -3.08 12.40 -14.62
N ALA A 141 -3.28 13.70 -14.38
CA ALA A 141 -4.59 14.33 -14.25
C ALA A 141 -5.58 14.00 -15.39
N PRO A 142 -5.20 14.02 -16.69
CA PRO A 142 -6.13 13.72 -17.78
C PRO A 142 -6.40 12.21 -17.99
N LEU A 143 -5.71 11.33 -17.26
CA LEU A 143 -5.89 9.89 -17.39
C LEU A 143 -7.15 9.44 -16.65
N GLN A 144 -7.90 8.53 -17.28
CA GLN A 144 -9.15 8.04 -16.74
C GLN A 144 -8.91 7.09 -15.56
N VAL A 145 -9.56 7.38 -14.43
CA VAL A 145 -9.60 6.53 -13.23
C VAL A 145 -10.70 5.46 -13.35
N GLY A 146 -11.79 5.76 -14.05
CA GLY A 146 -12.91 4.85 -14.26
C GLY A 146 -12.84 3.97 -15.51
N GLY A 147 -13.59 2.88 -15.50
CA GLY A 147 -13.83 2.01 -16.66
C GLY A 147 -12.67 1.06 -17.01
N LEU A 148 -11.61 0.99 -16.20
CA LEU A 148 -10.59 -0.05 -16.34
C LEU A 148 -11.16 -1.38 -15.88
N ASP A 149 -11.78 -2.09 -16.82
CA ASP A 149 -12.42 -3.38 -16.62
C ASP A 149 -11.98 -4.34 -17.74
N LEU A 150 -10.95 -5.12 -17.43
CA LEU A 150 -10.31 -6.09 -18.31
C LEU A 150 -10.74 -7.49 -17.88
N ALA A 151 -10.64 -8.44 -18.80
CA ALA A 151 -10.82 -9.85 -18.53
C ALA A 151 -9.55 -10.62 -18.94
N ASP A 152 -9.37 -11.80 -18.34
CA ASP A 152 -8.35 -12.73 -18.83
C ASP A 152 -8.82 -13.33 -20.17
N PRO A 153 -7.97 -13.36 -21.21
CA PRO A 153 -8.36 -13.93 -22.50
C PRO A 153 -8.62 -15.43 -22.37
N GLN A 154 -9.42 -15.98 -23.28
CA GLN A 154 -9.69 -17.42 -23.29
C GLN A 154 -8.37 -18.21 -23.43
N GLY A 155 -8.19 -19.22 -22.58
CA GLY A 155 -6.96 -20.02 -22.55
C GLY A 155 -5.79 -19.33 -21.84
N TRP A 156 -5.99 -18.14 -21.25
CA TRP A 156 -5.00 -17.55 -20.36
C TRP A 156 -4.69 -18.50 -19.20
N ALA A 157 -3.42 -18.57 -18.86
CA ALA A 157 -2.91 -19.29 -17.71
C ALA A 157 -1.98 -18.36 -16.93
N PRO A 158 -1.99 -18.43 -15.58
CA PRO A 158 -1.09 -17.63 -14.76
C PRO A 158 0.37 -17.98 -15.11
N PRO A 159 1.27 -16.97 -15.19
CA PRO A 159 2.69 -17.22 -15.37
C PRO A 159 3.22 -18.14 -14.27
N HIS A 160 4.16 -19.02 -14.62
CA HIS A 160 4.88 -19.79 -13.62
C HIS A 160 5.71 -18.84 -12.74
N VAL A 161 5.54 -18.95 -11.43
CA VAL A 161 6.29 -18.16 -10.44
C VAL A 161 7.08 -19.09 -9.53
N PRO A 162 8.25 -18.66 -9.01
CA PRO A 162 9.00 -19.45 -8.04
C PRO A 162 8.23 -19.60 -6.71
N PRO A 163 8.60 -20.56 -5.85
CA PRO A 163 8.00 -20.72 -4.52
C PRO A 163 8.08 -19.47 -3.63
N SER A 164 9.11 -18.64 -3.82
CA SER A 164 9.30 -17.35 -3.16
C SER A 164 8.31 -16.26 -3.59
N ALA A 165 7.37 -16.56 -4.48
CA ALA A 165 6.40 -15.59 -4.95
C ALA A 165 5.39 -15.20 -3.86
N LEU A 166 5.17 -13.89 -3.71
CA LEU A 166 4.04 -13.39 -2.96
C LEU A 166 2.76 -13.84 -3.67
N THR A 167 1.90 -14.57 -2.98
CA THR A 167 0.58 -14.93 -3.49
C THR A 167 -0.44 -13.94 -2.94
N VAL A 168 -1.14 -13.25 -3.83
CA VAL A 168 -2.27 -12.39 -3.49
C VAL A 168 -3.55 -13.08 -3.95
N ARG A 169 -4.44 -13.38 -3.00
CA ARG A 169 -5.74 -13.99 -3.24
C ARG A 169 -6.82 -12.94 -3.25
N THR A 170 -7.51 -12.74 -4.36
CA THR A 170 -8.71 -11.89 -4.42
C THR A 170 -9.93 -12.69 -3.98
N SER A 171 -10.81 -12.04 -3.22
CA SER A 171 -11.99 -12.71 -2.65
C SER A 171 -12.97 -13.17 -3.73
N PRO A 172 -13.42 -14.43 -3.69
CA PRO A 172 -14.42 -14.93 -4.63
C PRO A 172 -15.77 -14.24 -4.41
N GLY A 173 -16.50 -13.95 -5.48
CA GLY A 173 -17.85 -13.37 -5.41
C GLY A 173 -17.89 -11.89 -5.02
N VAL A 174 -16.74 -11.21 -4.90
CA VAL A 174 -16.67 -9.76 -4.69
C VAL A 174 -16.29 -9.10 -6.02
N PRO A 175 -17.25 -8.66 -6.84
CA PRO A 175 -16.95 -8.07 -8.15
C PRO A 175 -16.18 -6.76 -7.97
N MET A 176 -15.05 -6.65 -8.67
CA MET A 176 -14.24 -5.45 -8.71
C MET A 176 -13.84 -5.18 -10.15
N THR A 177 -13.92 -3.92 -10.58
CA THR A 177 -13.24 -3.51 -11.81
C THR A 177 -11.74 -3.77 -11.65
N THR A 178 -11.05 -3.97 -12.78
CA THR A 178 -9.60 -4.18 -12.75
C THR A 178 -8.85 -3.05 -12.05
N GLY A 179 -9.29 -1.80 -12.20
CA GLY A 179 -8.71 -0.68 -11.48
C GLY A 179 -8.82 -0.79 -9.95
N LYS A 180 -10.00 -1.15 -9.43
CA LYS A 180 -10.22 -1.36 -7.99
C LYS A 180 -9.40 -2.55 -7.48
N ALA A 181 -9.43 -3.67 -8.20
CA ALA A 181 -8.66 -4.85 -7.85
C ALA A 181 -7.14 -4.58 -7.85
N ALA A 182 -6.61 -3.82 -8.81
CA ALA A 182 -5.20 -3.46 -8.86
C ALA A 182 -4.78 -2.59 -7.66
N ALA A 183 -5.65 -1.67 -7.23
CA ALA A 183 -5.43 -0.89 -6.02
C ALA A 183 -5.40 -1.77 -4.76
N GLN A 184 -6.34 -2.73 -4.62
CA GLN A 184 -6.40 -3.64 -3.48
C GLN A 184 -5.21 -4.61 -3.44
N VAL A 185 -4.86 -5.22 -4.58
CA VAL A 185 -3.72 -6.13 -4.70
C VAL A 185 -2.39 -5.38 -4.46
N GLY A 186 -2.26 -4.14 -4.95
CA GLY A 186 -1.15 -3.27 -4.59
C GLY A 186 -1.07 -2.93 -3.10
N HIS A 187 -2.22 -2.76 -2.42
CA HIS A 187 -2.25 -2.55 -0.97
C HIS A 187 -1.88 -3.83 -0.20
N ALA A 188 -2.34 -5.00 -0.64
CA ALA A 188 -1.96 -6.27 -0.05
C ALA A 188 -0.44 -6.53 -0.16
N ALA A 189 0.16 -6.22 -1.31
CA ALA A 189 1.60 -6.33 -1.51
C ALA A 189 2.41 -5.37 -0.61
N GLN A 190 1.94 -4.14 -0.43
CA GLN A 190 2.54 -3.21 0.53
C GLN A 190 2.52 -3.79 1.96
N LEU A 191 1.35 -4.23 2.44
CA LEU A 191 1.23 -4.75 3.81
C LEU A 191 2.07 -6.02 4.01
N ALA A 192 2.13 -6.89 3.00
CA ALA A 192 2.96 -8.09 3.05
C ALA A 192 4.44 -7.73 3.17
N LEU A 193 4.91 -6.78 2.35
CA LEU A 193 6.28 -6.27 2.41
C LEU A 193 6.62 -5.68 3.78
N GLU A 194 5.72 -4.90 4.37
CA GLU A 194 5.93 -4.25 5.68
C GLU A 194 6.01 -5.24 6.86
N ARG A 195 5.63 -6.51 6.65
CA ARG A 195 5.76 -7.59 7.64
C ARG A 195 7.00 -8.45 7.47
N LEU A 196 7.72 -8.32 6.35
CA LEU A 196 8.93 -9.08 6.09
C LEU A 196 10.09 -8.53 6.91
N ASP A 197 10.96 -9.42 7.38
CA ASP A 197 12.26 -9.01 7.88
C ASP A 197 13.22 -8.68 6.72
N PRO A 198 14.35 -8.00 6.98
CA PRO A 198 15.27 -7.59 5.93
C PRO A 198 15.83 -8.72 5.07
N ALA A 199 16.01 -9.93 5.63
CA ALA A 199 16.54 -11.07 4.89
C ALA A 199 15.49 -11.58 3.88
N ALA A 200 14.24 -11.70 4.33
CA ALA A 200 13.11 -12.06 3.50
C ALA A 200 12.86 -11.08 2.36
N VAL A 201 12.97 -9.77 2.66
CA VAL A 201 12.90 -8.71 1.64
C VAL A 201 14.02 -8.87 0.62
N ALA A 202 15.25 -9.12 1.06
CA ALA A 202 16.40 -9.27 0.17
C ALA A 202 16.25 -10.49 -0.75
N ALA A 203 15.81 -11.63 -0.23
CA ALA A 203 15.56 -12.85 -1.00
C ALA A 203 14.42 -12.65 -2.02
N TRP A 204 13.27 -12.10 -1.60
CA TRP A 204 12.17 -11.80 -2.53
C TRP A 204 12.58 -10.80 -3.63
N ARG A 205 13.40 -9.80 -3.28
CA ARG A 205 13.95 -8.83 -4.23
C ARG A 205 14.95 -9.47 -5.20
N ALA A 206 15.80 -10.38 -4.73
CA ALA A 206 16.79 -11.07 -5.56
C ALA A 206 16.12 -11.91 -6.67
N ASP A 207 14.95 -12.48 -6.39
CA ASP A 207 14.12 -13.20 -7.37
C ASP A 207 13.31 -12.27 -8.29
N GLY A 208 13.48 -10.96 -8.15
CA GLY A 208 12.81 -9.95 -8.97
C GLY A 208 11.41 -9.59 -8.50
N LEU A 209 11.09 -9.79 -7.22
CA LEU A 209 9.77 -9.54 -6.62
C LEU A 209 8.64 -10.32 -7.32
N PRO A 210 8.75 -11.66 -7.44
CA PRO A 210 7.72 -12.47 -8.09
C PRO A 210 6.39 -12.36 -7.32
N VAL A 211 5.31 -12.15 -8.07
CA VAL A 211 3.94 -12.07 -7.55
C VAL A 211 3.04 -12.96 -8.37
N ARG A 212 2.18 -13.71 -7.68
CA ARG A 212 1.07 -14.47 -8.27
C ARG A 212 -0.24 -13.95 -7.71
N VAL A 213 -1.22 -13.76 -8.59
CA VAL A 213 -2.59 -13.41 -8.20
C VAL A 213 -3.52 -14.56 -8.55
N VAL A 214 -4.37 -14.95 -7.61
CA VAL A 214 -5.38 -16.00 -7.79
C VAL A 214 -6.70 -15.59 -7.14
N THR A 215 -7.83 -16.06 -7.64
CA THR A 215 -9.12 -15.89 -6.96
C THR A 215 -9.36 -17.10 -6.06
N GLY A 216 -9.71 -16.87 -4.79
CA GLY A 216 -10.03 -17.95 -3.87
C GLY A 216 -9.94 -17.55 -2.41
N THR A 217 -10.36 -18.46 -1.53
CA THR A 217 -10.25 -18.25 -0.09
C THR A 217 -8.79 -18.24 0.36
N PRO A 218 -8.45 -17.48 1.42
CA PRO A 218 -7.12 -17.53 2.02
C PRO A 218 -6.78 -18.95 2.49
N VAL A 219 -5.56 -19.40 2.23
CA VAL A 219 -5.08 -20.74 2.63
C VAL A 219 -4.09 -20.70 3.80
N LEU A 220 -3.45 -19.55 4.03
CA LEU A 220 -2.52 -19.34 5.13
C LEU A 220 -3.26 -18.97 6.42
N PRO A 221 -2.75 -19.35 7.61
CA PRO A 221 -3.24 -18.85 8.90
C PRO A 221 -3.21 -17.32 8.99
N ALA A 222 -4.08 -16.73 9.83
CA ALA A 222 -4.21 -15.27 9.91
C ALA A 222 -2.92 -14.55 10.36
N GLY A 223 -2.08 -15.22 11.16
CA GLY A 223 -0.77 -14.69 11.58
C GLY A 223 0.29 -14.69 10.46
N GLU A 224 0.06 -15.40 9.36
CA GLU A 224 1.02 -15.61 8.27
C GLU A 224 0.59 -14.91 6.96
N ARG A 225 -0.52 -14.16 7.00
CA ARG A 225 -1.03 -13.39 5.86
C ARG A 225 -1.53 -12.02 6.29
N VAL A 226 -1.57 -11.10 5.34
CA VAL A 226 -2.28 -9.82 5.47
C VAL A 226 -3.65 -9.94 4.82
N ASP A 227 -4.64 -9.26 5.39
CA ASP A 227 -5.97 -9.14 4.82
C ASP A 227 -6.26 -7.66 4.55
N VAL A 228 -6.80 -7.36 3.37
CA VAL A 228 -7.18 -6.02 2.94
C VAL A 228 -8.69 -5.94 2.89
N ALA A 229 -9.27 -5.12 3.77
CA ALA A 229 -10.69 -4.84 3.79
C ALA A 229 -11.01 -3.54 3.06
N ASP A 230 -12.14 -3.52 2.34
CA ASP A 230 -12.60 -2.27 1.73
C ASP A 230 -12.99 -1.26 2.82
N GLY A 231 -12.43 -0.05 2.71
CA GLY A 231 -12.66 1.04 3.66
C GLY A 231 -14.03 1.73 3.50
N GLY A 232 -14.92 1.24 2.64
CA GLY A 232 -16.25 1.80 2.39
C GLY A 232 -16.30 2.84 1.27
N PHE A 233 -15.32 2.86 0.37
CA PHE A 233 -15.27 3.77 -0.78
C PHE A 233 -15.64 3.08 -2.11
N THR A 234 -16.16 1.85 -2.03
CA THR A 234 -16.63 1.08 -3.17
C THR A 234 -18.07 0.63 -2.97
N GLU A 235 -18.64 -0.02 -3.99
CA GLU A 235 -19.98 -0.63 -3.93
C GLU A 235 -20.00 -1.90 -3.06
N VAL A 236 -18.86 -2.30 -2.49
CA VAL A 236 -18.70 -3.43 -1.58
C VAL A 236 -18.99 -2.99 -0.16
N ALA A 237 -19.66 -3.86 0.62
CA ALA A 237 -19.96 -3.57 2.03
C ALA A 237 -18.67 -3.25 2.81
N PRO A 238 -18.62 -2.16 3.60
CA PRO A 238 -17.46 -1.81 4.41
C PRO A 238 -17.00 -2.99 5.28
N GLY A 239 -15.68 -3.21 5.36
CA GLY A 239 -15.11 -4.31 6.15
C GLY A 239 -15.04 -5.65 5.41
N THR A 240 -15.54 -5.74 4.18
CA THR A 240 -15.36 -6.94 3.34
C THR A 240 -13.88 -7.11 2.99
N VAL A 241 -13.30 -8.27 3.30
CA VAL A 241 -11.96 -8.64 2.81
C VAL A 241 -12.03 -8.78 1.29
N THR A 242 -11.23 -8.00 0.58
CA THR A 242 -11.17 -7.97 -0.89
C THR A 242 -9.94 -8.68 -1.42
N ALA A 243 -8.85 -8.68 -0.65
CA ALA A 243 -7.62 -9.39 -0.98
C ALA A 243 -6.92 -9.89 0.29
N SER A 244 -6.23 -11.02 0.18
CA SER A 244 -5.33 -11.53 1.21
C SER A 244 -3.98 -11.83 0.57
N ALA A 245 -2.87 -11.62 1.28
CA ALA A 245 -1.55 -11.91 0.72
C ALA A 245 -0.61 -12.59 1.70
N GLY A 246 0.22 -13.50 1.18
CA GLY A 246 1.28 -14.18 1.92
C GLY A 246 2.12 -15.08 1.02
N PHE A 247 3.21 -15.63 1.58
CA PHE A 247 4.14 -16.50 0.88
C PHE A 247 3.71 -17.96 1.10
N GLU A 248 3.19 -18.61 0.06
CA GLU A 248 2.56 -19.95 0.15
C GLU A 248 3.50 -21.11 -0.22
N GLY A 249 4.67 -20.84 -0.80
CA GLY A 249 5.54 -21.83 -1.45
C GLY A 249 6.46 -22.67 -0.55
N GLY A 250 6.40 -22.54 0.77
CA GLY A 250 7.25 -23.28 1.71
C GLY A 250 8.59 -22.58 1.99
N GLU A 251 8.84 -22.37 3.30
CA GLU A 251 9.74 -21.40 3.93
C GLU A 251 9.48 -19.94 3.50
N ARG A 252 9.19 -19.08 4.50
CA ARG A 252 9.27 -17.63 4.29
C ARG A 252 10.70 -17.34 3.79
N PRO A 253 10.88 -16.55 2.72
CA PRO A 253 12.21 -16.14 2.28
C PRO A 253 13.00 -15.49 3.42
#